data_AF-A0A1B1RX65-F1
#
_entry.id   AF-A0A1B1RX65-F1
#
_cell.length_a   1.000
_cell.length_b   1.000
_cell.length_c   1.000
_cell.angle_alpha   90.00
_cell.angle_beta   90.00
_cell.angle_gamma   90.00
#
_symmetry.space_group_name_H-M   'P 1'
#
loop_
_entity.id
_entity.type
_entity.pdbx_description
1 polymer ?
#
loop_
_entity_poly.entity_id
_entity_poly.type
_entity_poly.pdbx_seq_one_letter_code
_entity_poly.pdbx_strand_id
1 'polypeptide(L)'
;MRKYGIGLILSLIVLLLLLIVNAQVYHNVMPLNVPIIFLTLRVMIYRYLIPEQRYGAYFFFVLMVGVSIIFSLPEFTHQQAQEKILTTYGSEMELTTQGNLPLDRNEVWNPFAPNWGYAFLGIIPSIEEHTSLLFIPDTGRILEIAP
;
A
#
# COMPACT_ATOMS: atom_id res chain seq x y z
N MET A 1 16.01 8.34 -27.78
CA MET A 1 15.69 7.30 -26.77
C MET A 1 16.88 6.85 -25.92
N ARG A 2 18.12 6.74 -26.46
CA ARG A 2 19.33 6.30 -25.68
C ARG A 2 19.61 7.07 -24.37
N LYS A 3 19.30 8.37 -24.28
CA LYS A 3 19.57 9.21 -23.09
C LYS A 3 18.59 9.02 -21.92
N TYR A 4 17.44 8.36 -22.14
CA TYR A 4 16.43 8.10 -21.11
C TYR A 4 16.45 6.66 -20.60
N GLY A 5 17.10 5.76 -21.33
CA GLY A 5 16.97 4.32 -21.14
C GLY A 5 17.29 3.90 -19.71
N ILE A 6 18.40 4.37 -19.15
CA ILE A 6 18.85 3.94 -17.81
C ILE A 6 17.91 4.42 -16.72
N GLY A 7 17.54 5.71 -16.71
CA GLY A 7 16.62 6.27 -15.72
C GLY A 7 15.21 5.67 -15.80
N LEU A 8 14.74 5.38 -17.02
CA LEU A 8 13.47 4.72 -17.26
C LEU A 8 13.50 3.26 -16.81
N ILE A 9 14.51 2.48 -17.19
CA ILE A 9 14.66 1.08 -16.79
C ILE A 9 14.70 0.96 -15.27
N LEU A 10 15.51 1.78 -14.59
CA LEU A 10 15.57 1.76 -13.13
C LEU A 10 14.23 2.12 -12.49
N SER A 11 13.52 3.11 -13.03
CA SER A 11 12.21 3.50 -12.48
C SER A 11 11.15 2.44 -12.73
N LEU A 12 11.21 1.74 -13.87
CA LEU A 12 10.34 0.63 -14.21
C LEU A 12 10.58 -0.58 -13.30
N ILE A 13 11.84 -0.90 -13.00
CA ILE A 13 12.18 -1.98 -12.05
C ILE A 13 11.59 -1.68 -10.68
N VAL A 14 11.78 -0.47 -10.16
CA VAL A 14 11.23 -0.07 -8.85
C VAL A 14 9.70 -0.11 -8.88
N LEU A 15 9.07 0.38 -9.95
CA LEU A 15 7.62 0.33 -10.12
C LEU A 15 7.10 -1.12 -10.09
N LEU A 16 7.73 -2.03 -10.83
CA LEU A 16 7.35 -3.44 -10.86
C LEU A 16 7.47 -4.09 -9.48
N LEU A 17 8.56 -3.81 -8.75
CA LEU A 17 8.73 -4.31 -7.39
C LEU A 17 7.62 -3.81 -6.46
N LEU A 18 7.28 -2.52 -6.53
CA LEU A 18 6.20 -1.95 -5.73
C LEU A 18 4.84 -2.58 -6.06
N LEU A 19 4.55 -2.82 -7.34
CA LEU A 19 3.32 -3.48 -7.77
C LEU A 19 3.25 -4.94 -7.28
N ILE A 20 4.36 -5.68 -7.35
CA ILE A 20 4.44 -7.06 -6.88
C ILE A 20 4.21 -7.12 -5.37
N VAL A 21 4.89 -6.26 -4.60
CA VAL A 21 4.73 -6.20 -3.14
C VAL A 21 3.30 -5.79 -2.77
N ASN A 22 2.74 -4.80 -3.46
CA ASN A 22 1.37 -4.38 -3.21
C ASN A 22 0.38 -5.52 -3.48
N ALA A 23 0.53 -6.25 -4.58
CA ALA A 23 -0.35 -7.36 -4.93
C ALA A 23 -0.22 -8.56 -3.98
N GLN A 24 1.01 -8.97 -3.65
CA GLN A 24 1.26 -10.21 -2.90
C GLN A 24 1.18 -10.03 -1.38
N VAL A 25 1.61 -8.89 -0.84
CA VAL A 25 1.72 -8.67 0.60
C VAL A 25 0.54 -7.86 1.13
N TYR A 26 0.18 -6.79 0.40
CA TYR A 26 -0.83 -5.82 0.80
C TYR A 26 -2.15 -5.97 0.04
N HIS A 27 -2.31 -7.01 -0.80
CA HIS A 27 -3.55 -7.27 -1.54
C HIS A 27 -4.14 -6.05 -2.27
N ASN A 28 -3.29 -5.16 -2.81
CA ASN A 28 -3.67 -3.93 -3.51
C ASN A 28 -4.19 -2.75 -2.64
N VAL A 29 -3.97 -2.74 -1.32
CA VAL A 29 -4.36 -1.59 -0.47
C VAL A 29 -3.28 -0.51 -0.36
N MET A 30 -2.05 -0.77 -0.82
CA MET A 30 -0.93 0.18 -0.72
C MET A 30 -1.19 1.43 -1.59
N PRO A 31 -1.13 2.65 -1.03
CA PRO A 31 -1.31 3.89 -1.78
C PRO A 31 -0.07 4.21 -2.64
N LEU A 32 -0.03 3.65 -3.84
CA LEU A 32 1.09 3.79 -4.79
C LEU A 32 1.07 5.08 -5.63
N ASN A 33 0.03 5.90 -5.52
CA ASN A 33 -0.14 7.10 -6.35
C ASN A 33 1.07 8.04 -6.27
N VAL A 34 1.51 8.36 -5.05
CA VAL A 34 2.63 9.29 -4.81
C VAL A 34 3.97 8.70 -5.30
N PRO A 35 4.35 7.44 -4.94
CA PRO A 35 5.52 6.79 -5.51
C PRO A 35 5.54 6.75 -7.04
N ILE A 36 4.40 6.47 -7.69
CA ILE A 36 4.30 6.46 -9.16
C ILE A 36 4.57 7.85 -9.75
N ILE A 37 3.99 8.91 -9.16
CA ILE A 37 4.22 10.30 -9.58
C ILE A 37 5.72 10.66 -9.44
N PHE A 38 6.35 10.32 -8.31
CA PHE A 38 7.77 10.61 -8.13
C PHE A 38 8.68 9.79 -9.07
N LEU A 39 8.34 8.53 -9.35
CA LEU A 39 9.08 7.71 -10.31
C LEU A 39 8.96 8.23 -11.74
N THR A 40 7.78 8.72 -12.15
CA THR A 40 7.61 9.33 -13.48
C THR A 40 8.37 10.66 -13.59
N LEU A 41 8.29 11.52 -12.56
CA LEU A 41 9.06 12.75 -12.45
C LEU A 41 10.57 12.49 -12.47
N ARG A 42 11.04 11.40 -11.85
CA ARG A 42 12.46 11.00 -11.86
C ARG A 42 12.99 10.88 -13.28
N VAL A 43 12.23 10.28 -14.19
CA VAL A 43 12.64 10.08 -15.59
C VAL A 43 12.80 11.43 -16.31
N MET A 44 11.91 12.39 -16.03
CA MET A 44 12.03 13.75 -16.56
C MET A 44 13.23 14.48 -15.97
N ILE A 45 13.37 14.47 -14.65
CA ILE A 45 14.40 15.20 -13.91
C ILE A 45 15.80 14.64 -14.20
N TYR A 46 15.94 13.32 -14.36
CA TYR A 46 17.19 12.68 -14.78
C TYR A 46 17.75 13.30 -16.07
N ARG A 47 16.87 13.63 -17.03
CA ARG A 47 17.28 14.26 -18.30
C ARG A 47 17.83 15.67 -18.09
N TYR A 48 17.30 16.44 -17.14
CA TYR A 48 17.70 17.83 -16.94
C TYR A 48 18.92 17.96 -16.02
N LEU A 49 18.92 17.25 -14.88
CA LEU A 49 19.94 17.46 -13.84
C LEU A 49 21.26 16.72 -14.09
N ILE A 50 21.24 15.55 -14.73
CA ILE A 50 22.46 14.77 -14.97
C ILE A 50 23.38 15.44 -16.00
N PRO A 51 22.89 15.97 -17.14
CA PRO A 51 23.74 16.69 -18.08
C PRO A 51 24.30 18.00 -17.51
N GLU A 52 23.56 18.65 -16.60
CA GLU A 52 24.02 19.85 -15.89
C GLU A 52 25.00 19.54 -14.74
N GLN A 53 25.40 18.27 -14.55
CA GLN A 53 26.27 17.79 -13.47
C GLN A 53 25.74 18.12 -12.05
N ARG A 54 24.44 18.37 -11.92
CA ARG A 54 23.76 18.68 -10.65
C ARG A 54 23.43 17.39 -9.88
N TYR A 55 24.44 16.57 -9.63
CA TYR A 55 24.28 15.27 -8.98
C TYR A 55 23.68 15.36 -7.57
N GLY A 56 23.98 16.43 -6.82
CA GLY A 56 23.40 16.65 -5.49
C GLY A 56 21.87 16.83 -5.51
N ALA A 57 21.36 17.63 -6.45
CA ALA A 57 19.92 17.82 -6.61
C ALA A 57 19.22 16.54 -7.08
N TYR A 58 19.87 15.76 -7.95
CA TYR A 58 19.36 14.45 -8.36
C TYR A 58 19.35 13.45 -7.19
N PHE A 59 20.39 13.42 -6.36
CA PHE A 59 20.45 12.57 -5.17
C PHE A 59 19.34 12.91 -4.18
N PHE A 60 19.12 14.20 -3.92
CA PHE A 60 18.01 14.66 -3.09
C PHE A 60 16.65 14.20 -3.63
N PHE A 61 16.46 14.28 -4.95
CA PHE A 61 15.23 13.80 -5.58
C PHE A 61 15.05 12.28 -5.42
N VAL A 62 16.11 11.49 -5.57
CA VAL A 62 16.08 10.03 -5.33
C VAL A 62 15.73 9.73 -3.86
N LEU A 63 16.24 10.52 -2.93
CA LEU A 63 15.89 10.40 -1.50
C LEU A 63 14.40 10.65 -1.28
N MET A 64 13.83 11.68 -1.91
CA MET A 64 12.38 11.93 -1.85
C MET A 64 11.54 10.78 -2.40
N VAL A 65 11.98 10.12 -3.49
CA VAL A 65 11.33 8.89 -3.98
C VAL A 65 11.35 7.83 -2.89
N GLY A 66 12.49 7.59 -2.24
CA GLY A 66 12.61 6.61 -1.16
C GLY A 66 11.69 6.92 0.03
N VAL A 67 11.66 8.18 0.47
CA VAL A 67 10.77 8.64 1.52
C VAL A 67 9.31 8.40 1.14
N SER A 68 8.91 8.74 -0.09
CA SER A 68 7.53 8.53 -0.55
C SER A 68 7.10 7.06 -0.49
N ILE A 69 8.02 6.13 -0.80
CA ILE A 69 7.75 4.70 -0.73
C ILE A 69 7.54 4.27 0.72
N ILE A 70 8.39 4.72 1.64
CA ILE A 70 8.29 4.38 3.07
C ILE A 70 6.95 4.85 3.64
N PHE A 71 6.56 6.10 3.37
CA PHE A 71 5.28 6.63 3.85
C PHE A 71 4.07 5.96 3.19
N SER A 72 4.22 5.43 1.97
CA SER A 72 3.16 4.69 1.29
C SER A 72 2.96 3.26 1.80
N LEU A 73 3.80 2.73 2.69
CA LEU A 73 3.63 1.39 3.24
C LEU A 73 2.57 1.39 4.36
N PRO A 74 1.48 0.62 4.25
CA PRO A 74 0.58 0.38 5.37
C PRO A 74 1.31 -0.26 6.55
N GLU A 75 0.87 0.03 7.76
CA GLU A 75 1.44 -0.54 8.98
C GLU A 75 1.21 -2.07 9.07
N PHE A 76 0.05 -2.52 8.58
CA PHE A 76 -0.36 -3.93 8.65
C PHE A 76 -0.49 -4.56 7.25
N THR A 77 0.16 -5.70 7.09
CA THR A 77 -0.06 -6.59 5.94
C THR A 77 -1.38 -7.35 6.08
N HIS A 78 -1.84 -7.98 5.00
CA HIS A 78 -3.06 -8.79 5.05
C HIS A 78 -2.94 -9.96 6.04
N GLN A 79 -1.77 -10.60 6.13
CA GLN A 79 -1.52 -11.69 7.08
C GLN A 79 -1.56 -11.19 8.52
N GLN A 80 -0.91 -10.06 8.81
CA GLN A 80 -0.95 -9.45 10.15
C GLN A 80 -2.35 -9.00 10.54
N ALA A 81 -3.15 -8.53 9.58
CA ALA A 81 -4.55 -8.20 9.82
C ALA A 81 -5.36 -9.44 10.24
N GLN A 82 -5.19 -10.56 9.54
CA GLN A 82 -5.84 -11.82 9.87
C GLN A 82 -5.44 -12.32 11.27
N GLU A 83 -4.14 -12.33 11.58
CA GLU A 83 -3.64 -12.73 12.90
C GLU A 83 -4.19 -11.81 14.02
N LYS A 84 -4.24 -10.51 13.78
CA LYS A 84 -4.78 -9.55 14.75
C LYS A 84 -6.28 -9.74 14.98
N ILE A 85 -7.04 -10.10 13.96
CA ILE A 85 -8.47 -10.43 14.10
C ILE A 85 -8.64 -11.71 14.92
N LEU A 86 -7.91 -12.78 14.59
CA LEU A 86 -7.99 -14.06 15.31
C LEU A 86 -7.58 -13.94 16.78
N THR A 87 -6.58 -13.11 17.08
CA THR A 87 -6.18 -12.82 18.47
C THR A 87 -7.22 -11.99 19.24
N THR A 88 -8.02 -11.18 18.54
CA THR A 88 -9.05 -10.33 19.16
C THR A 88 -10.38 -11.08 19.38
N TYR A 89 -10.83 -11.85 18.38
CA TYR A 89 -12.14 -12.52 18.39
C TYR A 89 -12.06 -14.01 18.77
N GLY A 90 -10.86 -14.58 18.86
CA GLY A 90 -10.63 -15.97 19.23
C GLY A 90 -10.16 -16.81 18.04
N SER A 91 -9.23 -17.74 18.31
CA SER A 91 -8.62 -18.62 17.31
C SER A 91 -9.56 -19.68 16.73
N GLU A 92 -10.78 -19.80 17.27
CA GLU A 92 -11.82 -20.71 16.79
C GLU A 92 -12.64 -20.11 15.63
N MET A 93 -12.47 -18.82 15.34
CA MET A 93 -13.14 -18.15 14.22
C MET A 93 -12.46 -18.52 12.90
N GLU A 94 -13.24 -19.01 11.94
CA GLU A 94 -12.79 -19.19 10.56
C GLU A 94 -12.95 -17.88 9.80
N LEU A 95 -11.85 -17.35 9.25
CA LEU A 95 -11.85 -16.13 8.45
C LEU A 95 -11.78 -16.46 6.96
N THR A 96 -12.79 -16.02 6.22
CA THR A 96 -12.79 -16.05 4.75
C THR A 96 -12.56 -14.64 4.22
N THR A 97 -11.55 -14.47 3.36
CA THR A 97 -11.30 -13.17 2.70
C THR A 97 -12.43 -12.82 1.73
N GLN A 98 -13.07 -11.66 1.92
CA GLN A 98 -14.12 -11.16 1.02
C GLN A 98 -13.60 -10.15 -0.02
N GLY A 99 -12.35 -9.71 0.10
CA GLY A 99 -11.73 -8.72 -0.77
C GLY A 99 -11.41 -7.44 -0.02
N ASN A 100 -11.26 -6.34 -0.76
CA ASN A 100 -11.03 -5.02 -0.15
C ASN A 100 -12.26 -4.15 -0.26
N LEU A 101 -12.57 -3.40 0.79
CA LEU A 101 -13.65 -2.41 0.81
C LEU A 101 -13.09 -1.00 0.84
N PRO A 102 -13.72 -0.03 0.15
CA PRO A 102 -13.28 1.35 0.17
C PRO A 102 -13.50 1.95 1.57
N LEU A 103 -12.53 2.74 2.02
CA LEU A 103 -12.62 3.49 3.26
C LEU A 103 -13.13 4.90 2.96
N ASP A 104 -14.21 5.31 3.61
CA ASP A 104 -14.64 6.70 3.58
C ASP A 104 -13.70 7.55 4.47
N ARG A 105 -12.79 8.28 3.84
CA ARG A 105 -11.83 9.18 4.48
C ARG A 105 -12.06 10.64 4.13
N ASN A 106 -13.32 11.04 3.95
CA ASN A 106 -13.71 12.39 3.51
C ASN A 106 -13.22 13.53 4.42
N GLU A 107 -12.76 13.24 5.63
CA GLU A 107 -12.40 14.27 6.63
C GLU A 107 -10.96 14.80 6.50
N VAL A 108 -10.00 14.02 5.97
CA VAL A 108 -8.58 14.42 5.89
C VAL A 108 -7.92 13.91 4.61
N TRP A 109 -7.50 14.85 3.74
CA TRP A 109 -6.69 14.49 2.56
C TRP A 109 -5.29 14.04 2.98
N ASN A 110 -5.04 12.73 2.92
CA ASN A 110 -3.72 12.13 3.13
C ASN A 110 -3.36 11.24 1.92
N PRO A 111 -2.39 11.64 1.08
CA PRO A 111 -2.06 10.89 -0.14
C PRO A 111 -1.24 9.61 0.14
N PHE A 112 -0.86 9.37 1.40
CA PHE A 112 -0.17 8.17 1.87
C PHE A 112 -1.06 7.25 2.70
N ALA A 113 -2.33 7.63 2.92
CA ALA A 113 -3.29 6.76 3.59
C ALA A 113 -3.87 5.74 2.60
N PRO A 114 -4.06 4.47 3.01
CA PRO A 114 -4.76 3.50 2.20
C PRO A 114 -6.24 3.89 2.06
N ASN A 115 -6.75 3.89 0.84
CA ASN A 115 -8.17 4.15 0.54
C ASN A 115 -9.02 2.88 0.65
N TRP A 116 -8.41 1.75 0.96
CA TRP A 116 -9.03 0.43 1.01
C TRP A 116 -8.65 -0.27 2.31
N GLY A 117 -9.60 -0.98 2.90
CA GLY A 117 -9.39 -1.88 4.04
C GLY A 117 -9.57 -3.33 3.64
N TYR A 118 -8.99 -4.23 4.43
CA TYR A 118 -9.15 -5.67 4.22
C TYR A 118 -10.50 -6.11 4.79
N ALA A 119 -11.33 -6.75 3.98
CA ALA A 119 -12.61 -7.28 4.41
C ALA A 119 -12.53 -8.80 4.62
N PHE A 120 -12.98 -9.24 5.79
CA PHE A 120 -13.01 -10.62 6.21
C PHE A 120 -14.43 -11.00 6.63
N LEU A 121 -14.82 -12.23 6.35
CA LEU A 121 -16.00 -12.85 6.94
C LEU A 121 -15.52 -13.82 8.03
N GLY A 122 -15.85 -13.51 9.28
CA GLY A 122 -15.69 -14.41 10.40
C GLY A 122 -16.89 -15.33 10.54
N ILE A 123 -16.64 -16.62 10.67
CA ILE A 123 -17.64 -17.63 10.98
C ILE A 123 -17.20 -18.31 12.27
N ILE A 124 -18.08 -18.35 13.27
CA ILE A 124 -17.85 -19.13 14.49
C ILE A 124 -18.60 -20.46 14.32
N PRO A 125 -17.91 -21.59 14.05
CA PRO A 125 -18.56 -22.86 13.71
C PRO A 125 -19.47 -23.41 14.81
N SER A 126 -19.20 -23.03 16.07
CA SER A 126 -19.96 -23.51 17.24
C SER A 126 -21.34 -22.86 17.38
N ILE A 127 -21.57 -21.68 16.79
CA ILE A 127 -22.84 -20.93 16.91
C ILE A 127 -23.43 -20.51 15.56
N GLU A 128 -22.80 -20.86 14.44
CA GLU A 128 -23.18 -20.47 13.07
C GLU A 128 -23.39 -18.96 12.89
N GLU A 129 -22.71 -18.15 13.70
CA GLU A 129 -22.78 -16.70 13.63
C GLU A 129 -21.79 -16.18 12.57
N HIS A 130 -22.32 -15.34 11.66
CA HIS A 130 -21.55 -14.69 10.61
C HIS A 130 -21.31 -13.23 10.98
N THR A 131 -20.05 -12.83 11.07
CA THR A 131 -19.67 -11.43 11.30
C THR A 131 -18.76 -10.95 10.18
N SER A 132 -19.15 -9.89 9.49
CA SER A 132 -18.29 -9.23 8.51
C SER A 132 -17.41 -8.21 9.22
N LEU A 133 -16.10 -8.27 8.97
CA LEU A 133 -15.07 -7.49 9.65
C LEU A 133 -14.28 -6.69 8.62
N LEU A 134 -14.12 -5.40 8.87
CA LEU A 134 -13.29 -4.50 8.10
C LEU A 134 -12.06 -4.11 8.91
N PHE A 135 -10.88 -4.41 8.38
CA PHE A 135 -9.60 -4.04 8.97
C PHE A 135 -8.99 -2.84 8.28
N ILE A 136 -8.64 -1.82 9.05
CA ILE A 136 -8.01 -0.59 8.55
C ILE A 136 -6.46 -0.74 8.58
N PRO A 137 -5.76 -0.80 7.43
CA PRO A 137 -4.35 -1.23 7.36
C PRO A 137 -3.30 -0.29 7.97
N ASP A 138 -3.62 0.98 8.19
CA ASP A 138 -2.71 2.01 8.73
C ASP A 138 -2.94 2.32 10.21
N THR A 139 -4.04 1.86 10.80
CA THR A 139 -4.35 2.08 12.23
C THR A 139 -4.52 0.77 12.98
N GLY A 140 -4.73 -0.33 12.25
CA GLY A 140 -5.05 -1.64 12.81
C GLY A 140 -6.39 -1.68 13.56
N ARG A 141 -7.30 -0.75 13.29
CA ARG A 141 -8.67 -0.76 13.79
C ARG A 141 -9.48 -1.83 13.07
N ILE A 142 -10.32 -2.53 13.84
CA ILE A 142 -11.26 -3.53 13.34
C ILE A 142 -12.65 -2.94 13.52
N LEU A 143 -13.46 -2.96 12.46
CA LEU A 143 -14.84 -2.52 12.47
C LEU A 143 -15.73 -3.70 12.08
N GLU A 144 -16.74 -3.98 12.89
CA GLU A 144 -17.83 -4.86 12.48
C GLU A 144 -18.72 -4.12 11.48
N ILE A 145 -18.95 -4.73 10.33
CA ILE A 145 -19.84 -4.21 9.29
C ILE A 145 -21.02 -5.16 9.17
N ALA A 146 -22.22 -4.58 9.06
CA ALA A 146 -23.41 -5.38 8.79
C ALA A 146 -23.28 -6.08 7.42
N PRO A 147 -23.80 -7.32 7.28
CA PRO A 147 -23.79 -8.04 6.01
C PRO A 147 -24.56 -7.32 4.90
#